data_AF-A0AAD0VMA5-F1
#
_entry.id   AF-A0AAD0VMA5-F1
#
_cell.length_a   1.000
_cell.length_b   1.000
_cell.length_c   1.000
_cell.angle_alpha   90.00
_cell.angle_beta   90.00
_cell.angle_gamma   90.00
#
_symmetry.space_group_name_H-M   'P 1'
#
loop_
_entity.id
_entity.type
_entity.pdbx_description
1 polymer ?
#
loop_
_entity_poly.entity_id
_entity_poly.type
_entity_poly.pdbx_seq_one_letter_code
_entity_poly.pdbx_strand_id
1 'polypeptide(L)' 'MLLKVIAVVFIGFIVYILFFKNKRVDGVKKNDKLISDEMVECPTCSTYVAQSEAILSSGRFYCSKECLNNKKAK' A
#
# COMPACT_ATOMS: atom_id res chain seq x y z
N MET A 1 3.14 40.63 30.60
CA MET A 1 2.64 40.78 29.21
C MET A 1 3.28 39.79 28.24
N LEU A 2 4.56 39.48 28.37
CA LEU A 2 5.28 38.52 27.50
C LEU A 2 4.77 37.06 27.60
N LEU A 3 4.45 36.57 28.80
CA LEU A 3 3.94 35.20 29.02
C LEU A 3 2.59 34.93 28.32
N LYS A 4 1.72 35.95 28.25
CA LYS A 4 0.42 35.84 27.56
C LYS A 4 0.62 35.70 26.04
N VAL A 5 1.62 36.37 25.47
CA VAL A 5 1.93 36.29 24.04
C VAL A 5 2.46 34.90 23.68
N ILE A 6 3.37 34.35 24.50
CA ILE A 6 3.92 33.01 24.31
C ILE A 6 2.81 31.94 24.36
N ALA A 7 1.88 32.05 25.30
CA ALA A 7 0.77 31.12 25.43
C ALA A 7 -0.14 31.12 24.18
N VAL A 8 -0.44 32.29 23.62
CA VAL A 8 -1.27 32.41 22.41
C VAL A 8 -0.56 31.81 21.18
N VAL A 9 0.73 32.05 21.02
CA VAL A 9 1.54 31.47 19.93
C VAL A 9 1.60 29.95 20.06
N PHE A 10 1.75 29.42 21.27
CA PHE A 10 1.83 27.98 21.52
C PHE A 10 0.51 27.28 21.18
N ILE A 11 -0.63 27.87 21.56
CA ILE A 11 -1.96 27.34 21.23
C ILE A 11 -2.19 27.36 19.72
N GLY A 12 -1.83 28.46 19.03
CA GLY A 12 -1.92 28.54 17.57
C GLY A 12 -1.05 27.49 16.86
N PHE A 13 0.16 27.23 17.38
CA PHE A 13 1.07 26.22 16.85
C PHE A 13 0.52 24.79 17.03
N ILE A 14 -0.09 24.48 18.17
CA ILE A 14 -0.74 23.18 18.43
C ILE A 14 -1.91 22.96 17.45
N VAL A 15 -2.77 23.96 17.27
CA VAL A 15 -3.90 23.86 16.31
C VAL A 15 -3.38 23.67 14.89
N TYR A 16 -2.33 24.39 14.49
CA TYR A 16 -1.69 24.22 13.18
C TYR A 16 -1.13 22.81 12.99
N ILE A 17 -0.40 22.26 13.97
CA ILE A 17 0.09 20.88 13.89
C ILE A 17 -1.06 19.89 13.78
N LEU A 18 -2.12 20.01 14.58
CA LEU A 18 -3.24 19.08 14.53
C LEU A 18 -3.98 19.12 13.18
N PHE A 19 -4.22 20.32 12.63
CA PHE A 19 -4.88 20.47 11.33
C PHE A 19 -4.00 20.07 10.14
N PHE A 20 -2.69 20.30 10.21
CA PHE A 20 -1.76 20.02 9.10
C PHE A 20 -1.23 18.58 9.13
N LYS A 21 -1.08 17.98 10.31
CA LYS A 21 -0.63 16.59 10.48
C LYS A 21 -1.73 15.58 10.11
N ASN A 22 -3.00 15.93 10.29
CA ASN A 22 -4.13 15.13 9.78
C ASN A 22 -4.31 15.19 8.26
N LYS A 23 -3.62 16.09 7.54
CA LYS A 23 -3.64 16.10 6.05
C LYS A 23 -2.61 15.14 5.43
N ARG A 24 -1.88 14.36 6.23
CA ARG A 24 -0.95 13.32 5.76
C ARG A 24 -1.42 11.91 6.08
N VAL A 25 -2.72 11.66 6.02
CA VAL A 25 -3.26 10.30 5.92
C VAL A 25 -3.75 9.96 4.52
N ASP A 26 -3.26 10.66 3.49
CA ASP A 26 -3.34 10.17 2.10
C ASP A 26 -1.95 10.19 1.46
N GLY A 27 -0.96 9.81 2.27
CA GLY A 27 0.19 9.07 1.78
C GLY A 27 -0.17 7.61 1.51
N VAL A 28 -1.33 7.36 0.86
CA VAL A 28 -1.35 6.29 -0.12
C VAL A 28 -0.25 6.72 -1.07
N LYS A 29 0.95 6.14 -0.89
CA LYS A 29 1.83 5.91 -2.02
C LYS A 29 0.91 5.28 -3.05
N LYS A 30 0.33 6.10 -3.92
CA LYS A 30 0.01 5.69 -5.27
C LYS A 30 1.38 5.33 -5.78
N ASN A 31 1.73 4.08 -5.54
CA ASN A 31 2.81 3.45 -6.21
C ASN A 31 2.34 3.56 -7.67
N ASP A 32 2.84 4.56 -8.40
CA ASP A 32 2.70 4.66 -9.85
C ASP A 32 3.24 3.41 -10.56
N LYS A 33 3.74 2.42 -9.79
CA LYS A 33 3.95 1.02 -10.17
C LYS A 33 2.67 0.21 -10.39
N LEU A 34 1.47 0.74 -10.13
CA LEU A 34 0.21 0.09 -10.50
C LEU A 34 -0.04 0.08 -12.02
N ILE A 35 0.82 0.72 -12.82
CA ILE A 35 0.72 0.73 -14.29
C ILE A 35 1.80 -0.17 -14.92
N SER A 36 2.80 -0.62 -14.15
CA SER A 36 3.62 -1.76 -14.58
C SER A 36 2.95 -3.02 -14.07
N ASP A 37 1.99 -3.55 -14.84
CA ASP A 37 1.51 -4.93 -14.66
C ASP A 37 2.69 -5.86 -14.92
N GLU A 38 3.52 -6.04 -13.90
CA GLU A 38 4.61 -7.00 -13.92
C GLU A 38 3.97 -8.37 -14.00
N MET A 39 4.04 -8.96 -15.19
CA MET A 39 3.48 -10.27 -15.49
C MET A 39 4.33 -11.34 -14.82
N VAL A 40 3.71 -12.10 -13.94
CA VAL A 40 4.35 -13.21 -13.22
C VAL A 40 3.81 -14.53 -13.74
N GLU A 41 4.71 -15.50 -13.87
CA GLU A 41 4.38 -16.84 -14.34
C GLU A 41 3.77 -17.68 -13.22
N CYS A 42 2.61 -18.29 -13.49
CA CYS A 42 2.01 -19.23 -12.57
C CYS A 42 2.78 -20.57 -12.57
N PRO A 43 3.29 -21.06 -11.43
CA PRO A 43 4.10 -22.28 -11.37
C PRO A 43 3.30 -23.56 -11.68
N THR A 44 1.96 -23.50 -11.70
CA THR A 44 1.11 -24.67 -11.94
C THR A 44 0.76 -24.86 -13.41
N CYS A 45 0.55 -23.77 -14.15
CA CYS A 45 0.04 -23.80 -15.53
C CYS A 45 0.87 -22.96 -16.52
N SER A 46 1.97 -22.34 -16.06
CA SER A 46 2.88 -21.49 -16.85
C SER A 46 2.18 -20.33 -17.55
N THR A 47 0.99 -19.94 -17.07
CA THR A 47 0.27 -18.78 -17.59
C THR A 47 0.81 -17.51 -16.95
N TYR A 48 0.96 -16.46 -17.74
CA TYR A 48 1.35 -15.16 -17.24
C TYR A 48 0.13 -14.40 -16.73
N VAL A 49 0.18 -14.00 -15.46
CA VAL A 49 -0.87 -13.24 -14.79
C VAL A 49 -0.26 -11.96 -14.23
N ALA A 50 -0.98 -10.85 -14.31
CA ALA A 50 -0.53 -9.60 -13.70
C ALA A 50 -0.41 -9.77 -12.17
N GLN A 51 0.67 -9.27 -11.55
CA GLN A 51 0.80 -9.31 -10.09
C GLN A 51 -0.38 -8.68 -9.34
N SER A 52 -1.05 -7.71 -9.98
CA SER A 52 -2.25 -7.04 -9.47
C SER A 52 -3.48 -7.97 -9.38
N GLU A 53 -3.56 -8.98 -10.26
CA GLU A 53 -4.68 -9.93 -10.35
C GLU A 53 -4.33 -11.33 -9.81
N ALA A 54 -3.04 -11.60 -9.60
CA ALA A 54 -2.55 -12.90 -9.16
C ALA A 54 -2.81 -13.15 -7.67
N ILE A 55 -3.11 -14.41 -7.34
CA ILE A 55 -3.28 -14.86 -5.96
C ILE A 55 -1.90 -15.18 -5.38
N LEU A 56 -1.44 -14.37 -4.42
CA LEU A 56 -0.19 -14.63 -3.69
C LEU A 56 -0.42 -15.69 -2.61
N SER A 57 0.27 -16.82 -2.72
CA SER A 57 0.31 -17.84 -1.67
C SER A 57 1.70 -18.43 -1.54
N SER A 58 2.21 -18.50 -0.30
CA SER A 58 3.51 -19.10 0.01
C SER A 58 4.67 -18.52 -0.82
N GLY A 59 4.61 -17.23 -1.16
CA GLY A 59 5.61 -16.55 -1.97
C GLY A 59 5.56 -16.84 -3.48
N ARG A 60 4.52 -17.54 -3.96
CA ARG A 60 4.27 -17.79 -5.39
C ARG A 60 2.97 -17.14 -5.83
N PHE A 61 2.92 -16.73 -7.09
CA PHE A 61 1.75 -16.13 -7.73
C PHE A 61 0.97 -17.18 -8.51
N TYR A 62 -0.34 -17.26 -8.29
CA TYR A 62 -1.24 -18.20 -8.95
C TYR A 62 -2.31 -17.47 -9.75
N CYS A 63 -2.63 -17.97 -10.94
CA CYS A 63 -3.66 -17.36 -11.79
C CYS A 63 -5.09 -17.64 -11.29
N SER A 64 -5.32 -18.73 -10.55
CA SER A 64 -6.65 -19.09 -10.05
C SER A 64 -6.61 -19.88 -8.74
N LYS A 65 -7.74 -19.92 -8.03
CA LYS A 65 -7.91 -20.75 -6.82
C LYS A 65 -7.69 -22.24 -7.11
N GLU A 66 -8.00 -22.68 -8.32
CA GLU A 66 -7.77 -24.05 -8.75
C GLU A 66 -6.27 -24.36 -8.83
N CYS A 67 -5.47 -23.43 -9.38
CA CYS A 67 -4.01 -23.57 -9.42
C CYS A 67 -3.36 -23.49 -8.03
N LEU A 68 -3.99 -22.74 -7.11
CA LEU A 68 -3.59 -22.67 -5.72
C LEU A 68 -3.89 -23.97 -4.95
N ASN A 69 -5.05 -24.59 -5.18
CA ASN A 69 -5.50 -25.78 -4.46
C ASN A 69 -4.90 -27.06 -5.05
N ASN A 70 -4.67 -27.09 -6.36
CA ASN A 70 -3.92 -28.14 -7.03
C ASN A 70 -2.41 -27.90 -6.89
N LYS A 71 -1.89 -27.83 -5.66
CA LYS A 71 -0.45 -27.73 -5.35
C LYS A 71 0.31 -29.00 -5.77
N LYS A 72 0.14 -29.46 -7.01
CA LYS A 72 1.11 -30.35 -7.66
C LYS A 72 2.29 -29.46 -8.01
N ALA A 73 3.13 -29.19 -7.01
CA ALA A 73 4.49 -28.77 -7.24
C ALA A 73 5.10 -29.81 -8.19
N LYS A 74 5.38 -29.39 -9.43
CA LYS A 74 6.28 -30.13 -10.28
C LYS A 74 7.71 -29.76 -9.89
#